data_AF-A0A7C1Q0C9-F1
#
_entry.id   AF-A0A7C1Q0C9-F1
#
_cell.length_a   1.000
_cell.length_b   1.000
_cell.length_c   1.000
_cell.angle_alpha   90.00
_cell.angle_beta   90.00
_cell.angle_gamma   90.00
#
_symmetry.space_group_name_H-M   'P 1'
#
loop_
_entity.id
_entity.type
_entity.pdbx_description
1 polymer ?
#
loop_
_entity_poly.entity_id
_entity_poly.type
_entity_poly.pdbx_seq_one_letter_code
_entity_poly.pdbx_strand_id
1 'polypeptide(L)'
;FAPIPNSHPLYHCFFDFDDGPPNGAEIGIFGGGTDFKQRLMSKRIYALEGVWYKGRLVAIYSDKGYIVKWNENSNNEPQLKIGVNFIVYALTREGGLIDKY
;
A
#
# COMPACT_ATOMS: atom_id res chain seq x y z
N PHE A 1 7.64 2.02 -13.43
CA PHE A 1 7.23 1.77 -12.05
C PHE A 1 8.45 1.42 -11.22
N ALA A 2 8.54 1.90 -9.97
CA ALA A 2 9.65 1.61 -9.06
C ALA A 2 9.11 1.35 -7.64
N PRO A 3 9.66 0.38 -6.88
CA PRO A 3 9.19 0.09 -5.53
C PRO A 3 9.17 1.34 -4.63
N ILE A 4 8.10 1.51 -3.86
CA ILE A 4 8.01 2.55 -2.83
C ILE A 4 8.73 2.02 -1.58
N PRO A 5 9.80 2.70 -1.09
CA PRO A 5 10.54 2.22 0.08
C PRO A 5 9.67 2.29 1.34
N ASN A 6 9.87 1.36 2.29
CA ASN A 6 9.10 1.33 3.55
C ASN A 6 9.24 2.62 4.36
N SER A 7 10.37 3.33 4.24
CA SER A 7 10.59 4.63 4.88
C SER A 7 9.84 5.79 4.21
N HIS A 8 9.06 5.56 3.16
CA HIS A 8 8.35 6.61 2.44
C HIS A 8 7.19 7.16 3.29
N PRO A 9 6.94 8.49 3.32
CA PRO A 9 5.89 9.10 4.16
C PRO A 9 4.48 8.55 3.93
N LEU A 10 4.19 7.97 2.76
CA LEU A 10 2.94 7.25 2.47
C LEU A 10 2.59 6.20 3.54
N TYR A 11 3.60 5.55 4.13
CA TYR A 11 3.39 4.49 5.12
C TYR A 11 3.25 5.00 6.56
N HIS A 12 3.37 6.32 6.78
CA HIS A 12 3.44 6.95 8.11
C HIS A 12 2.66 8.27 8.22
N CYS A 13 1.87 8.64 7.22
CA CYS A 13 1.20 9.94 7.18
C CYS A 13 -0.07 10.02 8.05
N PHE A 14 -0.64 8.88 8.45
CA PHE A 14 -1.82 8.82 9.33
C PHE A 14 -1.82 7.58 10.21
N PHE A 15 -1.73 6.39 9.61
CA PHE A 15 -1.39 5.14 10.29
C PHE A 15 0.05 4.74 9.96
N ASP A 16 0.68 3.99 10.86
CA ASP A 16 2.04 3.49 10.71
C ASP A 16 2.08 2.06 10.14
N PHE A 17 3.00 1.86 9.19
CA PHE A 17 3.29 0.60 8.52
C PHE A 17 4.81 0.38 8.42
N ASP A 18 5.45 0.07 9.55
CA ASP A 18 6.92 -0.06 9.67
C ASP A 18 7.51 -1.11 8.71
N ASP A 19 6.79 -2.21 8.50
CA ASP A 19 7.18 -3.30 7.60
C ASP A 19 6.68 -3.10 6.16
N GLY A 20 6.08 -1.94 5.86
CA GLY A 20 5.52 -1.60 4.57
C GLY A 20 4.06 -2.05 4.39
N PRO A 21 3.58 -2.13 3.14
CA PRO A 21 2.16 -2.31 2.86
C PRO A 21 1.63 -3.66 3.37
N PRO A 22 0.42 -3.72 3.95
CA PRO A 22 -0.17 -4.96 4.42
C PRO A 22 -0.39 -5.95 3.25
N ASN A 23 -0.38 -7.24 3.51
CA ASN A 23 -0.80 -8.21 2.48
C ASN A 23 -2.28 -8.01 2.14
N GLY A 24 -2.69 -8.24 0.91
CA GLY A 24 -4.10 -8.15 0.51
C GLY A 24 -4.68 -9.50 0.07
N ALA A 25 -5.50 -9.48 -0.98
CA ALA A 25 -6.19 -10.69 -1.48
C ALA A 25 -5.27 -11.60 -2.32
N GLU A 26 -4.08 -11.14 -2.71
CA GLU A 26 -3.08 -11.92 -3.45
C GLU A 26 -2.66 -13.19 -2.71
N ILE A 27 -2.79 -13.23 -1.38
CA ILE A 27 -2.51 -14.43 -0.57
C ILE A 27 -3.63 -15.48 -0.69
N GLY A 28 -4.87 -15.05 -0.91
CA GLY A 28 -6.05 -15.93 -0.93
C GLY A 28 -6.27 -16.66 -2.27
N ILE A 29 -5.80 -16.08 -3.39
CA ILE A 29 -6.04 -16.62 -4.75
C ILE A 29 -5.30 -17.95 -5.01
N PHE A 30 -4.27 -18.27 -4.21
CA PHE A 30 -3.43 -19.46 -4.43
C PHE A 30 -3.64 -20.62 -3.43
N GLY A 31 -4.76 -20.64 -2.69
CA GLY A 31 -5.17 -21.79 -1.88
C GLY A 31 -4.20 -22.18 -0.75
N GLY A 32 -4.65 -22.03 0.49
CA GLY A 32 -4.01 -22.66 1.66
C GLY A 32 -2.95 -21.81 2.34
N GLY A 33 -3.28 -21.38 3.56
CA GLY A 33 -2.37 -20.72 4.48
C GLY A 33 -1.24 -21.65 4.91
N THR A 34 -0.01 -21.14 4.85
CA THR A 34 1.11 -21.49 5.72
C THR A 34 2.14 -20.36 5.66
N ASP A 35 2.75 -20.03 6.80
CA ASP A 35 3.89 -19.09 6.96
C ASP A 35 5.04 -19.31 5.96
N PHE A 36 5.16 -20.53 5.43
CA PHE A 36 6.23 -20.91 4.51
C PHE A 36 6.11 -20.22 3.13
N LYS A 37 4.89 -19.91 2.67
CA LYS A 37 4.65 -19.23 1.39
C LYS A 37 5.03 -17.75 1.44
N GLN A 38 4.99 -17.12 2.61
CA GLN A 38 5.46 -15.74 2.77
C GLN A 38 6.96 -15.61 2.42
N ARG A 39 7.73 -16.69 2.59
CA ARG A 39 9.16 -16.73 2.25
C ARG A 39 9.44 -16.93 0.74
N LEU A 40 8.44 -17.36 -0.04
CA LEU A 40 8.55 -17.71 -1.46
C LEU A 40 7.98 -16.65 -2.40
N MET A 41 7.13 -15.74 -1.92
CA MET A 41 6.67 -14.63 -2.75
C MET A 41 7.82 -13.63 -2.95
N SER A 42 8.00 -13.16 -4.19
CA SER A 42 9.08 -12.23 -4.50
C SER A 42 8.90 -10.91 -3.73
N LYS A 43 10.01 -10.23 -3.43
CA LYS A 43 9.99 -8.88 -2.81
C LYS A 43 9.12 -7.88 -3.59
N ARG A 44 8.87 -8.10 -4.89
CA ARG A 44 7.93 -7.30 -5.69
C ARG A 44 6.46 -7.51 -5.28
N ILE A 45 6.05 -8.72 -4.94
CA ILE A 45 4.68 -9.02 -4.47
C ILE A 45 4.42 -8.35 -3.11
N TYR A 46 5.49 -8.08 -2.35
CA TYR A 46 5.42 -7.36 -1.07
C TYR A 46 5.44 -5.85 -1.18
N ALA A 47 5.80 -5.28 -2.33
CA ALA A 47 5.97 -3.83 -2.45
C ALA A 47 4.82 -3.20 -3.22
N LEU A 48 4.45 -1.98 -2.84
CA LEU A 48 3.75 -1.09 -3.75
C LEU A 48 4.75 -0.52 -4.74
N GLU A 49 4.34 -0.34 -6.00
CA GLU A 49 5.15 0.36 -6.99
C GLU A 49 4.61 1.76 -7.23
N GLY A 50 5.51 2.73 -7.33
CA GLY A 50 5.21 4.13 -7.60
C GLY A 50 5.50 4.52 -9.05
N VAL A 51 4.71 5.46 -9.56
CA VAL A 51 5.10 6.33 -10.68
C VAL A 51 5.63 7.62 -10.09
N TRP A 52 6.82 8.03 -10.52
CA TRP A 52 7.54 9.18 -9.97
C TRP A 52 7.68 10.27 -11.02
N TYR A 53 7.40 11.52 -10.64
CA TYR A 53 7.60 12.69 -11.49
C TYR A 53 8.29 13.79 -10.69
N LYS A 54 9.48 14.21 -11.15
CA LYS A 54 10.35 15.18 -10.45
C LYS A 54 10.55 14.83 -8.96
N GLY A 55 10.84 13.56 -8.68
CA GLY A 55 11.04 13.06 -7.30
C GLY A 55 9.76 12.86 -6.48
N ARG A 56 8.57 13.20 -7.01
CA ARG A 56 7.30 13.04 -6.31
C ARG A 56 6.54 11.80 -6.75
N LEU A 57 5.96 11.09 -5.79
CA LEU A 57 5.05 9.96 -6.05
C LEU A 57 3.73 10.49 -6.62
N VAL A 58 3.40 10.18 -7.87
CA VAL A 58 2.18 10.69 -8.54
C VAL A 58 1.11 9.63 -8.79
N ALA A 59 1.48 8.36 -8.77
CA ALA A 59 0.52 7.26 -8.80
C ALA A 59 1.09 6.06 -8.04
N ILE A 60 0.19 5.25 -7.47
CA ILE A 60 0.48 3.98 -6.81
C ILE A 60 -0.11 2.87 -7.66
N TYR A 61 0.69 1.86 -7.93
CA TYR A 61 0.27 0.59 -8.51
C TYR A 61 0.36 -0.51 -7.44
N SER A 62 -0.66 -1.36 -7.40
CA SER A 62 -0.75 -2.49 -6.49
C SER A 62 -1.47 -3.64 -7.17
N ASP A 63 -0.85 -4.82 -7.17
CA ASP A 63 -1.47 -6.10 -7.53
C ASP A 63 -1.91 -6.90 -6.29
N LYS A 64 -1.89 -6.28 -5.10
CA LYS A 64 -2.25 -6.89 -3.81
C LYS A 64 -3.77 -7.07 -3.62
N GLY A 65 -4.59 -6.75 -4.62
CA GLY A 65 -6.04 -6.95 -4.53
C GLY A 65 -6.73 -6.25 -3.35
N TYR A 66 -6.26 -5.07 -2.92
CA TYR A 66 -6.85 -4.34 -1.80
C TYR A 66 -8.32 -4.01 -2.00
N ILE A 67 -8.75 -3.76 -3.24
CA ILE A 67 -10.15 -3.50 -3.55
C ILE A 67 -11.07 -4.66 -3.14
N VAL A 68 -10.59 -5.91 -3.21
CA VAL A 68 -11.32 -7.08 -2.72
C VAL A 68 -11.42 -7.03 -1.20
N LYS A 69 -10.29 -6.74 -0.52
CA LYS A 69 -10.25 -6.59 0.94
C LYS A 69 -11.12 -5.45 1.46
N TRP A 70 -11.19 -4.33 0.77
CA TRP A 70 -12.05 -3.21 1.16
C TRP A 70 -13.54 -3.53 1.05
N ASN A 71 -13.92 -4.52 0.26
CA ASN A 71 -15.30 -4.98 0.13
C ASN A 71 -15.67 -6.11 1.13
N GLU A 72 -14.70 -6.61 1.91
CA GLU A 72 -14.98 -7.60 2.97
C GLU A 72 -15.58 -6.92 4.21
N ASN A 73 -16.44 -7.63 4.94
CA ASN A 73 -17.09 -7.11 6.15
C ASN A 73 -16.28 -7.33 7.44
N SER A 74 -15.17 -8.07 7.37
CA SER A 74 -14.32 -8.38 8.52
C SER A 74 -12.89 -8.74 8.09
N ASN A 75 -11.95 -8.75 9.05
CA ASN A 75 -10.54 -9.14 8.85
C ASN A 75 -9.80 -8.35 7.75
N ASN A 76 -10.18 -7.08 7.55
CA ASN A 76 -9.64 -6.21 6.51
C ASN A 76 -9.12 -4.84 7.03
N GLU A 77 -9.00 -4.69 8.35
CA GLU A 77 -8.63 -3.42 8.98
C GLU A 77 -7.29 -2.86 8.47
N PRO A 78 -6.19 -3.63 8.36
CA PRO A 78 -4.93 -3.11 7.83
C PRO A 78 -5.08 -2.57 6.41
N GLN A 79 -5.90 -3.22 5.58
CA GLN A 79 -6.12 -2.81 4.20
C GLN A 79 -6.96 -1.53 4.14
N LEU A 80 -7.98 -1.39 4.98
CA LEU A 80 -8.72 -0.14 5.12
C LEU A 80 -7.79 1.00 5.56
N LYS A 81 -6.91 0.76 6.54
CA LYS A 81 -5.92 1.73 7.05
C LYS A 81 -4.94 2.20 5.97
N ILE A 82 -4.38 1.30 5.16
CA ILE A 82 -3.48 1.73 4.08
C ILE A 82 -4.23 2.53 3.00
N GLY A 83 -5.51 2.24 2.77
CA GLY A 83 -6.38 3.07 1.93
C GLY A 83 -6.56 4.49 2.46
N VAL A 84 -6.72 4.65 3.78
CA VAL A 84 -6.74 5.98 4.42
C VAL A 84 -5.42 6.71 4.21
N ASN A 85 -4.28 6.05 4.41
CA ASN A 85 -2.96 6.65 4.14
C ASN A 85 -2.82 7.12 2.68
N PHE A 86 -3.32 6.35 1.70
CA PHE A 86 -3.28 6.75 0.29
C PHE A 86 -4.00 8.08 0.07
N ILE A 87 -5.18 8.22 0.65
CA ILE A 87 -5.99 9.44 0.54
C ILE A 87 -5.30 10.59 1.27
N VAL A 88 -4.91 10.40 2.54
CA VAL A 88 -4.24 11.43 3.35
C VAL A 88 -2.98 11.91 2.65
N TYR A 89 -2.08 11.02 2.24
CA TYR A 89 -0.85 11.39 1.53
C TYR A 89 -1.13 12.18 0.24
N ALA A 90 -2.13 11.77 -0.54
CA ALA A 90 -2.49 12.49 -1.76
C ALA A 90 -2.96 13.93 -1.49
N LEU A 91 -3.67 14.13 -0.38
CA LEU A 91 -4.21 15.42 0.03
C LEU A 91 -3.17 16.33 0.72
N THR A 92 -2.27 15.76 1.54
CA THR A 92 -1.42 16.52 2.47
C THR A 92 0.05 16.64 2.06
N ARG A 93 0.51 15.92 1.04
CA ARG A 93 1.89 16.05 0.55
C ARG A 93 2.16 17.44 -0.04
N GLU A 94 3.43 17.81 -0.08
CA GLU A 94 3.89 19.05 -0.71
C GLU A 94 3.49 19.15 -2.20
N GLY A 95 2.88 20.27 -2.57
CA GLY A 95 2.19 20.50 -3.85
C GLY A 95 0.89 19.70 -4.01
N GLY A 96 0.29 19.26 -2.89
CA GLY A 96 -1.01 18.64 -2.77
C GLY A 96 -2.16 19.65 -2.78
N LEU A 97 -3.38 19.20 -2.45
CA LEU A 97 -4.55 20.10 -2.45
C LEU A 97 -4.50 21.12 -1.31
N ILE A 98 -3.89 20.78 -0.16
CA ILE A 98 -3.79 21.70 0.97
C ILE A 98 -2.80 22.86 0.74
N ASP A 99 -1.81 22.70 -0.14
CA ASP A 99 -0.84 23.76 -0.44
C ASP A 99 -1.35 24.77 -1.49
N LYS A 100 -2.51 24.50 -2.09
CA LYS A 100 -3.12 25.38 -3.11
C LYS A 100 -4.09 26.41 -2.52
N TYR A 101 -4.26 26.42 -1.20
CA TYR A 101 -5.15 27.31 -0.46
C TYR A 101 -4.40 27.89 0.75
#